data_AF-A0AAD7NNL7-F1
#
_entry.id   AF-A0AAD7NNL7-F1
#
_cell.length_a   1.000
_cell.length_b   1.000
_cell.length_c   1.000
_cell.angle_alpha   90.00
_cell.angle_beta   90.00
_cell.angle_gamma   90.00
#
_symmetry.space_group_name_H-M   'P 1'
#
loop_
_entity.id
_entity.type
_entity.pdbx_description
1 polymer ?
#
loop_
_entity_poly.entity_id
_entity_poly.type
_entity_poly.pdbx_seq_one_letter_code
_entity_poly.pdbx_strand_id
1 'polypeptide(L)'
;MAVSLTPPEHLPPPKPDHSFTRRPNSKLGVWLWRRRIWFESTFVLSMLEPWEKILLLTIFAALFLLVCSGIVMYFPHHLVVTQRRAIYYLWGQEGGERALWQWLGFG
;
A
#
# COMPACT_ATOMS: atom_id res chain seq x y z
N MET A 1 69.53 4.53 3.97
CA MET A 1 68.67 4.56 5.17
C MET A 1 67.36 3.89 4.80
N ALA A 2 67.12 2.66 5.27
CA ALA A 2 65.92 1.91 4.93
C ALA A 2 64.78 2.35 5.85
N VAL A 3 63.72 2.93 5.30
CA VAL A 3 62.51 3.30 6.03
C VAL A 3 61.73 2.01 6.32
N SER A 4 61.65 1.63 7.59
CA SER A 4 60.80 0.53 8.04
C SER A 4 59.33 0.92 7.85
N LEU A 5 58.68 0.39 6.82
CA LEU A 5 57.23 0.52 6.60
C LEU A 5 56.49 -0.44 7.53
N THR A 6 56.40 -0.13 8.82
CA THR A 6 55.44 -0.81 9.69
C THR A 6 54.04 -0.35 9.26
N PRO A 7 53.15 -1.26 8.81
CA PRO A 7 51.78 -0.87 8.49
C PRO A 7 51.11 -0.27 9.74
N PRO A 8 50.32 0.80 9.59
CA PRO A 8 49.65 1.44 10.72
C PRO A 8 48.73 0.44 11.43
N GLU A 9 48.81 0.38 12.75
CA GLU A 9 48.03 -0.52 13.63
C GLU A 9 46.51 -0.33 13.48
N HIS A 10 46.08 0.87 13.06
CA HIS A 10 44.68 1.22 12.86
C HIS A 10 44.47 1.81 11.46
N LEU A 11 43.74 1.08 10.62
CA LEU A 11 43.33 1.58 9.31
C LEU A 11 42.16 2.58 9.47
N PRO A 12 42.15 3.70 8.73
CA PRO A 12 40.99 4.57 8.71
C PRO A 12 39.76 3.80 8.21
N PRO A 13 38.56 4.12 8.70
CA PRO A 13 37.35 3.44 8.24
C PRO A 13 37.19 3.63 6.73
N PRO A 14 36.70 2.60 6.02
CA PRO A 14 36.46 2.69 4.58
C PRO A 14 35.42 3.79 4.31
N LYS A 15 35.77 4.76 3.47
CA LYS A 15 34.81 5.67 2.84
C LYS A 15 34.45 5.09 1.48
N PRO A 16 33.17 5.10 1.06
CA PRO A 16 32.00 5.69 1.71
C PRO A 16 31.42 4.83 2.84
N ASP A 17 30.82 5.47 3.85
CA ASP A 17 30.18 4.75 4.98
C ASP A 17 28.85 4.12 4.54
N HIS A 18 28.81 2.79 4.48
CA HIS A 18 27.62 2.01 4.17
C HIS A 18 26.78 1.65 5.41
N SER A 19 27.05 2.25 6.57
CA SER A 19 26.31 1.99 7.81
C SER A 19 24.79 2.13 7.66
N PHE A 20 24.31 3.01 6.77
CA PHE A 20 22.88 3.23 6.55
C PHE A 20 22.12 2.03 5.95
N THR A 21 22.80 1.14 5.23
CA THR A 21 22.18 -0.06 4.63
C THR A 21 22.20 -1.24 5.60
N ARG A 22 22.95 -1.13 6.70
CA ARG A 22 23.16 -2.22 7.65
C ARG A 22 21.83 -2.62 8.31
N ARG A 23 21.56 -3.92 8.31
CA ARG A 23 20.42 -4.50 9.01
C ARG A 23 20.52 -4.18 10.52
N PRO A 24 19.48 -3.62 11.15
CA PRO A 24 19.47 -3.37 12.59
C PRO A 24 19.35 -4.69 13.38
N ASN A 25 19.86 -4.70 14.61
CA ASN A 25 19.86 -5.90 15.47
C ASN A 25 18.52 -6.16 16.19
N SER A 26 17.66 -5.15 16.33
CA SER A 26 16.37 -5.28 17.03
C SER A 26 15.31 -5.99 16.17
N LYS A 27 14.44 -6.80 16.78
CA LYS A 27 13.38 -7.55 16.05
C LYS A 27 12.45 -6.62 15.26
N LEU A 28 11.98 -5.53 15.89
CA LEU A 28 11.16 -4.51 15.23
C LEU A 28 11.94 -3.76 14.14
N GLY A 29 13.22 -3.46 14.39
CA GLY A 29 14.09 -2.84 13.40
C GLY A 29 14.25 -3.70 12.16
N VAL A 30 14.43 -5.01 12.31
CA VAL A 30 14.53 -5.95 11.18
C VAL A 30 13.24 -5.96 10.36
N TRP A 31 12.09 -5.92 11.02
CA TRP A 31 10.79 -5.90 10.33
C TRP A 31 10.61 -4.60 9.52
N LEU A 32 10.87 -3.45 10.13
CA LEU A 32 10.80 -2.15 9.45
C LEU A 32 11.81 -2.06 8.30
N TRP A 33 13.04 -2.52 8.51
CA TRP A 33 14.08 -2.57 7.48
C TRP A 33 13.64 -3.42 6.29
N ARG A 34 13.08 -4.62 6.54
CA ARG A 34 12.56 -5.48 5.47
C ARG A 34 11.42 -4.81 4.71
N ARG A 35 10.48 -4.17 5.41
CA ARG A 35 9.35 -3.47 4.77
C ARG A 35 9.84 -2.30 3.92
N ARG A 36 10.82 -1.53 4.43
CA ARG A 36 11.47 -0.43 3.69
C ARG A 36 12.15 -0.94 2.42
N ILE A 37 12.99 -1.97 2.53
CA ILE A 37 13.71 -2.54 1.36
C ILE A 37 12.73 -3.08 0.32
N TRP A 38 11.68 -3.78 0.76
CA TRP A 38 10.63 -4.26 -0.14
C TRP A 38 9.94 -3.12 -0.89
N PHE A 39 9.56 -2.06 -0.16
CA PHE A 39 8.93 -0.87 -0.75
C PHE A 39 9.86 -0.12 -1.72
N GLU A 40 11.13 0.08 -1.33
CA GLU A 40 12.13 0.71 -2.21
C GLU A 40 12.37 -0.11 -3.49
N SER A 41 12.30 -1.44 -3.40
CA SER A 41 12.48 -2.35 -4.54
C SER A 41 11.28 -2.35 -5.48
N THR A 42 10.04 -2.41 -4.95
CA THR A 42 8.82 -2.49 -5.79
C THR A 42 8.58 -1.22 -6.60
N PHE A 43 8.94 -0.07 -6.05
CA PHE A 43 8.75 1.24 -6.68
C PHE A 43 10.04 1.78 -7.33
N VAL A 44 11.12 0.98 -7.35
CA VAL A 44 12.44 1.35 -7.92
C VAL A 44 12.96 2.68 -7.33
N LEU A 45 12.60 2.98 -6.08
CA LEU A 45 12.97 4.22 -5.40
C LEU A 45 14.46 4.27 -5.08
N SER A 46 15.19 3.17 -5.22
CA SER A 46 16.64 3.14 -5.03
C SER A 46 17.41 3.98 -6.06
N MET A 47 16.86 4.17 -7.26
CA MET A 47 17.53 4.89 -8.35
C MET A 47 17.22 6.39 -8.38
N LEU A 48 16.13 6.81 -7.73
CA LEU A 48 15.72 8.21 -7.71
C LEU A 48 16.61 9.05 -6.79
N GLU A 49 16.73 10.34 -7.09
CA GLU A 49 17.34 11.29 -6.17
C GLU A 49 16.45 11.50 -4.93
N PRO A 50 17.01 11.91 -3.78
CA PRO A 50 16.23 12.08 -2.56
C PRO A 50 15.05 13.05 -2.71
N TRP A 51 15.20 14.11 -3.53
CA TRP A 51 14.13 15.08 -3.76
C TRP A 51 13.02 14.53 -4.66
N GLU A 52 13.36 13.75 -5.69
CA GLU A 52 12.40 13.11 -6.61
C GLU A 52 11.50 12.13 -5.84
N LYS A 53 12.08 11.38 -4.89
CA LYS A 53 11.31 10.49 -4.00
C LYS A 53 10.27 11.26 -3.20
N ILE A 54 10.65 12.41 -2.64
CA ILE A 54 9.73 13.25 -1.85
C ILE A 54 8.60 13.76 -2.75
N LEU A 55 8.91 14.22 -3.96
CA LEU A 55 7.90 14.66 -4.91
C LEU A 55 6.96 13.51 -5.29
N LEU A 56 7.49 12.35 -5.69
CA LEU A 56 6.66 11.21 -6.10
C LEU A 56 5.76 10.71 -4.97
N LEU A 57 6.29 10.60 -3.75
CA LEU A 57 5.52 10.17 -2.59
C LEU A 57 4.43 11.18 -2.19
N THR A 58 4.68 12.48 -2.36
CA THR A 58 3.65 13.50 -2.06
C THR A 58 2.52 13.46 -3.10
N ILE A 59 2.83 13.34 -4.39
CA ILE A 59 1.81 13.17 -5.44
C ILE A 59 1.02 11.89 -5.21
N PHE A 60 1.70 10.77 -4.95
CA PHE A 60 1.04 9.49 -4.69
C PHE A 60 0.13 9.57 -3.46
N ALA A 61 0.60 10.19 -2.36
CA ALA A 61 -0.20 10.39 -1.16
C ALA A 61 -1.41 11.29 -1.43
N ALA A 62 -1.26 12.37 -2.19
CA ALA A 62 -2.37 13.26 -2.56
C ALA A 62 -3.43 12.52 -3.39
N LEU A 63 -3.01 11.75 -4.41
CA LEU A 63 -3.91 10.92 -5.21
C LEU A 63 -4.59 9.85 -4.37
N PHE A 64 -3.83 9.16 -3.51
CA PHE A 64 -4.38 8.14 -2.63
C PHE A 64 -5.42 8.71 -1.67
N LEU A 65 -5.15 9.87 -1.07
CA LEU A 65 -6.11 10.57 -0.20
C LEU A 65 -7.36 11.02 -0.96
N LEU A 66 -7.21 11.50 -2.20
CA LEU A 66 -8.33 11.86 -3.07
C LEU A 66 -9.21 10.64 -3.40
N VAL A 67 -8.58 9.50 -3.72
CA VAL A 67 -9.30 8.26 -3.99
C VAL A 67 -9.97 7.75 -2.71
N CYS A 68 -9.27 7.75 -1.58
CA CYS A 68 -9.82 7.35 -0.29
C CYS A 68 -10.99 8.22 0.14
N SER A 69 -10.89 9.55 -0.01
CA SER A 69 -12.00 10.45 0.31
C SER A 69 -13.20 10.22 -0.61
N GLY A 70 -12.94 10.01 -1.91
CA GLY A 70 -13.96 9.58 -2.87
C GLY A 70 -14.65 8.29 -2.46
N ILE A 71 -13.90 7.25 -2.10
CA ILE A 71 -14.45 5.98 -1.61
C ILE A 71 -15.27 6.22 -0.33
N VAL A 72 -14.71 6.87 0.67
CA VAL A 72 -15.41 7.06 1.96
C VAL A 72 -16.71 7.85 1.81
N MET A 73 -16.75 8.87 0.95
CA MET A 73 -17.94 9.71 0.76
C MET A 73 -18.95 9.10 -0.22
N TYR A 74 -18.50 8.48 -1.31
CA TYR A 74 -19.37 8.01 -2.40
C TYR A 74 -19.79 6.55 -2.24
N PHE A 75 -18.90 5.68 -1.75
CA PHE A 75 -19.16 4.25 -1.60
C PHE A 75 -20.36 3.92 -0.70
N PRO A 76 -20.57 4.53 0.49
CA PRO A 76 -21.72 4.19 1.32
C PRO A 76 -23.06 4.53 0.66
N HIS A 77 -23.12 5.64 -0.08
CA HIS A 77 -24.34 6.02 -0.81
C HIS A 77 -24.70 4.97 -1.87
N HIS A 78 -23.70 4.51 -2.63
CA HIS A 78 -23.88 3.47 -3.65
C HIS A 78 -24.20 2.09 -3.06
N LEU A 79 -23.60 1.75 -1.92
CA LEU A 79 -23.90 0.50 -1.22
C LEU A 79 -25.37 0.42 -0.79
N VAL A 80 -25.97 1.48 -0.25
CA VAL A 80 -27.37 1.45 0.20
C VAL A 80 -28.33 1.20 -0.97
N VAL A 81 -28.11 1.88 -2.10
CA VAL A 81 -28.95 1.70 -3.31
C VAL A 81 -28.78 0.29 -3.88
N THR A 82 -27.55 -0.21 -3.95
CA THR A 82 -27.23 -1.54 -4.49
C THR A 82 -27.74 -2.64 -3.56
N GLN A 83 -27.67 -2.44 -2.24
CA GLN A 83 -28.20 -3.36 -1.24
C GLN A 83 -29.71 -3.49 -1.35
N ARG A 84 -30.46 -2.38 -1.48
CA ARG A 84 -31.92 -2.44 -1.66
C ARG A 84 -32.32 -3.23 -2.91
N ARG A 85 -31.61 -3.02 -4.02
CA ARG A 85 -31.81 -3.79 -5.26
C ARG A 85 -31.38 -5.26 -5.10
N ALA A 86 -30.28 -5.53 -4.41
CA ALA A 86 -29.82 -6.89 -4.16
C ALA A 86 -30.83 -7.67 -3.31
N ILE A 87 -31.40 -7.05 -2.26
CA ILE A 87 -32.47 -7.64 -1.45
C ILE A 87 -33.70 -7.94 -2.32
N TYR A 88 -34.07 -7.02 -3.22
CA TYR A 88 -35.17 -7.23 -4.16
C TYR A 88 -34.96 -8.49 -5.03
N TYR A 89 -33.78 -8.63 -5.64
CA TYR A 89 -33.47 -9.76 -6.51
C TYR A 89 -33.22 -11.06 -5.74
N LEU A 90 -32.65 -11.01 -4.53
CA LEU A 90 -32.37 -12.19 -3.71
C LEU A 90 -33.61 -12.71 -2.96
N TRP A 91 -34.48 -11.81 -2.49
CA TRP A 91 -35.62 -12.15 -1.64
C TRP A 91 -36.95 -12.25 -2.41
N GLY A 92 -36.98 -11.83 -3.69
CA GLY A 92 -38.04 -12.22 -4.63
C GLY A 92 -39.44 -11.68 -4.37
N GLN A 93 -39.60 -10.64 -3.55
CA GLN A 93 -40.91 -10.20 -3.01
C GLN A 93 -41.88 -9.53 -4.00
N GLU A 94 -41.61 -9.46 -5.30
CA GLU A 94 -42.62 -8.95 -6.26
C GLU A 94 -42.81 -9.84 -7.49
N GLY A 95 -41.92 -10.81 -7.73
CA GLY A 95 -42.05 -11.77 -8.82
C GLY A 95 -42.85 -13.01 -8.42
N GLY A 96 -42.66 -13.51 -7.19
CA GLY A 96 -43.28 -14.76 -6.74
C GLY A 96 -44.79 -14.62 -6.51
N GLU A 97 -45.23 -13.54 -5.88
CA GLU A 97 -46.64 -13.36 -5.51
C GLU A 97 -47.49 -13.15 -6.77
N ARG A 98 -47.09 -12.21 -7.64
CA ARG A 98 -47.81 -11.95 -8.90
C ARG A 98 -47.79 -13.15 -9.84
N ALA A 99 -46.70 -13.91 -9.91
CA ALA A 99 -46.64 -15.14 -10.71
C ALA A 99 -47.51 -16.27 -10.11
N LEU A 100 -47.56 -16.39 -8.77
CA LEU A 100 -48.44 -17.34 -8.07
C LEU A 100 -49.92 -16.97 -8.23
N TRP A 101 -50.29 -15.70 -8.11
CA TRP A 101 -51.66 -15.23 -8.35
C TRP A 101 -52.09 -15.40 -9.81
N GLN A 102 -51.19 -15.13 -10.77
CA GLN A 102 -51.42 -15.41 -12.19
C GLN A 102 -51.54 -16.92 -12.48
N TRP A 103 -50.76 -17.77 -11.81
CA TRP A 103 -50.86 -19.22 -11.95
C TRP A 103 -52.12 -19.80 -11.28
N LEU A 104 -52.57 -19.21 -10.16
CA LEU A 104 -53.80 -19.56 -9.45
C LEU A 104 -55.08 -19.00 -10.12
N GLY A 105 -54.97 -18.19 -11.17
CA GLY A 105 -56.10 -17.72 -11.97
C GLY A 105 -56.95 -16.63 -11.33
N PHE A 106 -56.49 -16.00 -10.25
CA PHE A 106 -57.11 -14.82 -9.66
C PHE A 106 -56.43 -13.56 -10.23
N GLY A 107 -56.80 -13.21 -11.45
CA GLY A 107 -56.45 -11.95 -12.11
C GLY A 107 -57.53 -10.88 -11.91
#